data_AF-A0A098EUH3-F1
#
_entry.id   AF-A0A098EUH3-F1
#
_cell.length_a   1.000
_cell.length_b   1.000
_cell.length_c   1.000
_cell.angle_alpha   90.00
_cell.angle_beta   90.00
_cell.angle_gamma   90.00
#
_symmetry.space_group_name_H-M   'P 1'
#
loop_
_entity.id
_entity.type
_entity.pdbx_description
1 polymer ?
#
loop_
_entity_poly.entity_id
_entity_poly.type
_entity_poly.pdbx_seq_one_letter_code
_entity_poly.pdbx_strand_id
1 'polypeptide(L)'
;MAETLRQRLVRGYAYSIFVDGMRTFSGTNDSYHQEIKQYAAENFTVEQLDNALAKGWITQREYDDTVALRITDPEDPAIIQV
;
A
#
# COMPACT_ATOMS: atom_id res chain seq x y z
N MET A 1 -15.77 2.88 -17.35
CA MET A 1 -16.52 2.81 -16.08
C MET A 1 -16.05 3.96 -15.20
N ALA A 2 -16.96 4.71 -14.58
CA ALA A 2 -16.56 5.82 -13.70
C ALA A 2 -15.95 5.26 -12.41
N GLU A 3 -14.81 5.80 -12.00
CA GLU A 3 -14.17 5.46 -10.72
C GLU A 3 -15.15 5.74 -9.58
N THR A 4 -15.40 4.74 -8.75
CA THR A 4 -16.36 4.86 -7.65
C THR A 4 -15.81 5.80 -6.57
N LEU A 5 -16.69 6.41 -5.78
CA LEU A 5 -16.29 7.22 -4.62
C LEU A 5 -15.33 6.44 -3.70
N ARG A 6 -15.54 5.13 -3.58
CA ARG A 6 -14.68 4.20 -2.82
C ARG A 6 -13.25 4.16 -3.36
N GLN A 7 -13.07 3.98 -4.66
CA GLN A 7 -11.75 3.94 -5.29
C GLN A 7 -10.99 5.27 -5.12
N ARG A 8 -11.68 6.41 -5.21
CA ARG A 8 -11.10 7.73 -4.93
C ARG A 8 -10.62 7.86 -3.48
N LEU A 9 -11.41 7.39 -2.53
CA LEU A 9 -11.05 7.40 -1.11
C LEU A 9 -9.86 6.47 -0.83
N VAL A 10 -9.88 5.25 -1.38
CA VAL A 10 -8.78 4.28 -1.27
C VAL A 10 -7.47 4.88 -1.76
N ARG A 11 -7.47 5.50 -2.94
CA ARG A 11 -6.30 6.20 -3.47
C ARG A 11 -5.83 7.31 -2.51
N GLY A 12 -6.74 8.16 -2.05
CA GLY A 12 -6.39 9.25 -1.12
C GLY A 12 -5.80 8.74 0.20
N TYR A 13 -6.36 7.66 0.75
CA TYR A 13 -5.83 7.02 1.95
C TYR A 13 -4.47 6.38 1.71
N ALA A 14 -4.27 5.69 0.59
CA ALA A 14 -2.98 5.08 0.25
C ALA A 14 -1.86 6.12 0.22
N TYR A 15 -2.06 7.26 -0.46
CA TYR A 15 -1.07 8.35 -0.45
C TYR A 15 -0.86 8.93 0.95
N SER A 16 -1.96 9.18 1.68
CA SER A 16 -1.88 9.76 3.03
C SER A 16 -1.13 8.86 4.03
N ILE A 17 -1.17 7.54 3.85
CA ILE A 17 -0.56 6.56 4.74
C ILE A 17 0.88 6.25 4.33
N PHE A 18 1.11 5.88 3.07
CA PHE A 18 2.42 5.40 2.62
C PHE A 18 3.36 6.52 2.11
N VAL A 19 2.83 7.67 1.68
CA VAL A 19 3.64 8.73 1.05
C VAL A 19 3.77 9.96 1.93
N ASP A 20 2.66 10.46 2.47
CA ASP A 20 2.65 11.69 3.28
C ASP A 20 2.75 11.40 4.79
N GLY A 21 2.36 10.21 5.24
CA GLY A 21 2.33 9.85 6.67
C GLY A 21 1.35 10.66 7.51
N MET A 22 0.40 11.35 6.88
CA MET A 22 -0.62 12.15 7.57
C MET A 22 -1.70 11.28 8.23
N ARG A 23 -1.79 10.00 7.85
CA ARG A 23 -2.74 9.03 8.40
C ARG A 23 -2.06 7.69 8.66
N THR A 24 -2.69 6.90 9.52
CA THR A 24 -2.35 5.50 9.77
C THR A 24 -3.58 4.62 9.52
N PHE A 25 -3.37 3.31 9.36
CA PHE A 25 -4.46 2.35 9.21
C PHE A 25 -5.40 2.35 10.43
N SER A 26 -4.89 2.52 11.64
CA SER A 26 -5.73 2.63 12.85
C SER A 26 -6.68 3.84 12.84
N GLY A 27 -6.35 4.90 12.08
CA GLY A 27 -7.20 6.07 11.89
C GLY A 27 -8.16 5.97 10.70
N THR A 28 -8.19 4.81 10.03
CA THR A 28 -9.00 4.55 8.82
C THR A 28 -9.88 3.32 9.07
N ASN A 29 -11.08 3.28 8.50
CA ASN A 29 -11.98 2.14 8.67
C ASN A 29 -11.41 0.87 8.02
N ASP A 30 -11.40 -0.25 8.78
CA ASP A 30 -10.90 -1.57 8.36
C ASP A 30 -11.45 -2.05 7.02
N SER A 31 -12.67 -1.63 6.66
CA SER A 31 -13.32 -1.98 5.39
C SER A 31 -12.53 -1.52 4.15
N TYR A 32 -11.64 -0.52 4.30
CA TYR A 32 -10.80 -0.03 3.22
C TYR A 32 -9.36 -0.55 3.29
N HIS A 33 -8.94 -1.18 4.40
CA HIS A 33 -7.54 -1.56 4.61
C HIS A 33 -7.04 -2.48 3.51
N GLN A 34 -7.84 -3.49 3.15
CA GLN A 34 -7.46 -4.42 2.07
C GLN A 34 -7.31 -3.70 0.72
N GLU A 35 -8.26 -2.85 0.35
CA GLU A 35 -8.22 -2.10 -0.92
C GLU A 35 -7.06 -1.09 -0.94
N ILE A 36 -6.75 -0.45 0.19
CA ILE A 36 -5.61 0.46 0.35
C ILE A 36 -4.30 -0.29 0.16
N LYS A 37 -4.15 -1.45 0.81
CA LYS A 37 -2.96 -2.29 0.66
C LYS A 37 -2.80 -2.80 -0.78
N GLN A 38 -3.90 -3.19 -1.42
CA GLN A 38 -3.89 -3.62 -2.82
C GLN A 38 -3.50 -2.48 -3.76
N TYR A 39 -4.09 -1.30 -3.59
CA TYR A 39 -3.71 -0.12 -4.38
C TYR A 39 -2.25 0.25 -4.18
N ALA A 40 -1.74 0.22 -2.94
CA ALA A 40 -0.34 0.49 -2.64
C ALA A 40 0.59 -0.56 -3.25
N ALA A 41 0.21 -1.83 -3.22
CA ALA A 41 0.95 -2.92 -3.85
C ALA A 41 1.07 -2.70 -5.36
N GLU A 42 0.00 -2.28 -6.03
CA GLU A 42 -0.03 -2.07 -7.48
C GLU A 42 0.64 -0.75 -7.93
N ASN A 43 0.56 0.31 -7.12
CA ASN A 43 0.88 1.68 -7.58
C ASN A 43 2.14 2.28 -6.94
N PHE A 44 2.60 1.79 -5.79
CA PHE A 44 3.77 2.34 -5.10
C PHE A 44 5.01 1.50 -5.37
N THR A 45 6.20 2.06 -5.16
CA THR A 45 7.46 1.30 -5.24
C THR A 45 7.77 0.66 -3.90
N VAL A 46 8.60 -0.39 -3.90
CA VAL A 46 9.08 -1.01 -2.66
C VAL A 46 9.79 0.03 -1.77
N GLU A 47 10.58 0.94 -2.34
CA GLU A 47 11.18 2.06 -1.60
C GLU A 47 10.17 2.94 -0.87
N GLN A 48 8.99 3.21 -1.47
CA GLN A 48 7.96 4.00 -0.80
C GLN A 48 7.35 3.23 0.39
N LEU A 49 7.17 1.92 0.24
CA LEU A 49 6.68 1.06 1.32
C LEU A 49 7.71 0.94 2.46
N ASP A 50 8.99 0.75 2.12
CA ASP A 50 10.11 0.71 3.07
C ASP A 50 10.25 2.05 3.80
N ASN A 51 10.09 3.18 3.10
CA ASN A 51 10.12 4.50 3.72
C ASN A 51 8.99 4.69 4.74
N ALA A 52 7.78 4.24 4.38
CA ALA A 52 6.63 4.28 5.27
C ALA A 52 6.86 3.44 6.54
N LEU A 53 7.46 2.25 6.39
CA LEU A 53 7.83 1.37 7.50
C LEU A 53 8.94 1.99 8.37
N ALA A 54 10.01 2.49 7.75
CA ALA A 54 11.14 3.11 8.43
C ALA A 54 10.74 4.37 9.22
N LYS A 55 9.75 5.12 8.73
CA LYS A 55 9.17 6.27 9.43
C LYS A 55 8.10 5.89 10.46
N GLY A 56 7.72 4.61 10.54
CA GLY A 56 6.71 4.11 11.47
C GLY A 56 5.28 4.53 11.13
N TRP A 57 5.00 4.89 9.88
CA TRP A 57 3.64 5.21 9.42
C TRP A 57 2.75 3.98 9.28
N ILE A 58 3.40 2.86 8.97
CA ILE A 58 2.83 1.52 8.90
C ILE A 58 3.63 0.59 9.82
N THR A 59 2.99 -0.48 10.25
CA THR A 59 3.62 -1.57 10.99
C THR A 59 4.27 -2.57 10.05
N GLN A 60 5.20 -3.38 10.59
CA GLN A 60 5.82 -4.48 9.86
C GLN A 60 4.77 -5.41 9.22
N ARG A 61 3.72 -5.77 9.97
CA ARG A 61 2.63 -6.63 9.46
C ARG A 61 1.91 -6.02 8.24
N GLU A 62 1.65 -4.72 8.27
CA GLU A 62 0.97 -4.04 7.16
C GLU A 62 1.86 -3.94 5.93
N TYR A 63 3.17 -3.72 6.14
CA TYR A 63 4.18 -3.79 5.08
C TYR A 63 4.20 -5.19 4.46
N ASP A 64 4.33 -6.25 5.27
CA ASP A 64 4.36 -7.63 4.80
C ASP A 64 3.08 -8.02 4.04
N ASP A 65 1.89 -7.63 4.54
CA ASP A 65 0.63 -7.81 3.79
C ASP A 65 0.65 -7.10 2.43
N THR A 66 1.11 -5.84 2.37
CA THR A 66 1.15 -5.07 1.13
C THR A 66 2.16 -5.66 0.14
N VAL A 67 3.35 -6.04 0.59
CA VAL A 67 4.38 -6.64 -0.28
C VAL A 67 3.93 -8.03 -0.77
N ALA A 68 3.27 -8.83 0.07
CA ALA A 68 2.73 -10.12 -0.34
C ALA A 68 1.73 -10.01 -1.51
N LEU A 69 0.96 -8.91 -1.56
CA LEU A 69 0.03 -8.63 -2.67
C LEU A 69 0.75 -8.24 -3.97
N ARG A 70 2.02 -7.83 -3.92
CA ARG A 70 2.83 -7.59 -5.13
C ARG A 70 3.31 -8.88 -5.77
N ILE A 71 3.69 -9.86 -4.93
CA ILE A 71 4.26 -11.15 -5.37
C ILE A 71 3.24 -11.99 -6.16
N THR A 72 1.95 -11.66 -6.06
CA THR A 72 0.92 -12.28 -6.90
C THR A 72 0.90 -11.80 -8.35
N ASP A 73 1.72 -10.82 -8.73
CA ASP A 73 1.99 -10.47 -10.13
C ASP A 73 3.35 -11.05 -10.58
N PRO A 74 3.38 -12.12 -11.39
CA PRO A 74 4.61 -12.80 -11.80
C PRO A 74 5.47 -12.02 -12.83
N GLU A 75 5.19 -10.75 -13.13
CA GLU A 75 5.86 -9.98 -14.18
C GLU A 75 6.77 -8.84 -13.69
N ASP A 76 7.14 -8.80 -12.40
CA ASP A 76 8.17 -7.86 -11.90
C ASP A 76 9.58 -8.49 -12.02
N PRO A 77 10.43 -8.09 -13.00
CA PRO A 77 11.73 -8.72 -13.24
C PRO A 77 12.80 -8.40 -12.18
N ALA A 78 12.45 -7.84 -11.02
CA ALA A 78 13.41 -7.54 -9.95
C ALA A 78 13.72 -8.72 -9.02
N ILE A 79 13.06 -9.88 -9.15
CA ILE A 79 13.26 -11.05 -8.26
C ILE A 79 13.88 -12.25 -9.00
N ILE A 80 14.87 -12.06 -9.89
CA ILE A 80 15.85 -13.12 -10.20
C ILE A 80 17.22 -12.48 -10.40
N GLN A 81 17.99 -12.38 -9.32
CA GLN A 81 19.44 -12.36 -9.46
C GLN A 81 20.08 -13.21 -8.35
N VAL A 82 20.11 -14.52 -8.59
CA VAL A 82 21.14 -15.47 -8.14
C VAL A 82 21.41 -16.43 -9.27
#